data_AF-A0A4P6JX58-F1
#
_entry.id   AF-A0A4P6JX58-F1
#
_cell.length_a   1.000
_cell.length_b   1.000
_cell.length_c   1.000
_cell.angle_alpha   90.00
_cell.angle_beta   90.00
_cell.angle_gamma   90.00
#
_symmetry.space_group_name_H-M   'P 1'
#
loop_
_entity.id
_entity.type
_entity.pdbx_description
1 polymer ?
#
loop_
_entity_poly.entity_id
_entity_poly.type
_entity_poly.pdbx_seq_one_letter_code
_entity_poly.pdbx_strand_id
1 'polypeptide(L)'
;MCAWQPINCQSKPALLHEGRRKVSKLKERRKQIQEYTLGEAQKELKELRLKLFNLRLQQQRGEVKNNRVFAQTRKDVARLLHHIAILESE
;
A
#
# COMPACT_ATOMS: atom_id res chain seq x y z
N MET A 1 -37.19 -2.42 33.82
CA MET A 1 -37.03 -1.29 32.88
C MET A 1 -35.67 -0.66 33.14
N CYS A 2 -34.69 -0.87 32.26
CA CYS A 2 -33.35 -0.30 32.43
C CYS A 2 -33.24 0.98 31.61
N ALA A 3 -33.27 2.13 32.28
CA ALA A 3 -33.04 3.43 31.68
C ALA A 3 -31.54 3.60 31.41
N TRP A 4 -31.16 3.68 30.13
CA TRP A 4 -29.81 4.06 29.73
C TRP A 4 -29.69 5.59 29.84
N GLN A 5 -28.88 6.08 30.78
CA GLN A 5 -28.47 7.48 30.74
C GLN A 5 -27.51 7.69 29.57
N PRO A 6 -27.68 8.75 28.75
CA PRO A 6 -26.72 9.08 27.72
C PRO A 6 -25.45 9.58 28.40
N ILE A 7 -24.43 8.71 28.44
CA ILE A 7 -23.09 9.09 28.84
C ILE A 7 -22.61 10.07 27.77
N ASN A 8 -22.66 11.37 28.09
CA ASN A 8 -22.02 12.42 27.32
C ASN A 8 -20.50 12.22 27.44
N CYS A 9 -19.97 11.25 26.70
CA CYS A 9 -18.54 11.06 26.55
C CYS A 9 -17.98 12.28 25.83
N GLN A 10 -17.44 13.23 26.60
CA GLN A 10 -16.41 14.14 26.11
C GLN A 10 -15.13 13.32 25.86
N SER A 11 -15.19 12.37 24.92
CA SER A 11 -13.98 11.76 24.39
C SER A 11 -13.20 12.89 23.71
N LYS A 12 -12.03 13.21 24.27
CA LYS A 12 -11.04 14.10 23.65
C LYS A 12 -11.04 13.86 22.13
N PRO A 13 -11.10 14.90 21.28
CA PRO A 13 -10.96 14.69 19.84
C PRO A 13 -9.66 13.90 19.65
N ALA A 14 -9.77 12.76 18.95
CA ALA A 14 -8.61 11.97 18.61
C ALA A 14 -7.57 12.94 18.05
N LEU A 15 -6.39 12.99 18.68
CA LEU A 15 -5.25 13.74 18.18
C LEU A 15 -5.17 13.41 16.69
N LEU A 16 -5.53 14.38 15.85
CA LEU A 16 -5.37 14.31 14.41
C LEU A 16 -3.93 13.93 14.20
N HIS A 17 -3.70 12.65 13.93
CA HIS A 17 -2.36 12.10 13.93
C HIS A 17 -1.52 12.97 13.01
N GLU A 18 -0.52 13.57 13.64
CA GLU A 18 0.38 14.56 13.10
C GLU A 18 0.77 14.21 11.67
N GLY A 19 0.69 15.24 10.82
CA GLY A 19 1.26 15.34 9.48
C GLY A 19 1.70 14.02 8.86
N ARG A 20 0.86 13.47 7.99
CA ARG A 20 1.21 12.40 7.04
C ARG A 20 2.59 12.70 6.44
N ARG A 21 3.65 12.09 6.99
CA ARG A 21 5.03 12.33 6.52
C ARG A 21 5.05 12.08 5.02
N LYS A 22 5.25 13.14 4.22
CA LYS A 22 5.40 13.05 2.77
C LYS A 22 6.59 12.14 2.50
N VAL A 23 6.31 10.90 2.09
CA VAL A 23 7.34 9.99 1.61
C VAL A 23 7.77 10.54 0.27
N SER A 24 8.90 11.26 0.21
CA SER A 24 9.43 11.91 -1.00
C SER A 24 9.41 10.97 -2.22
N LYS A 25 9.79 9.70 -1.99
CA LYS A 25 9.84 8.64 -3.01
C LYS A 25 8.49 8.13 -3.52
N LEU A 26 7.38 8.41 -2.83
CA LEU A 26 6.05 7.92 -3.22
C LEU A 26 5.50 8.68 -4.44
N LYS A 27 5.75 9.99 -4.52
CA LYS A 27 5.28 10.82 -5.65
C LYS A 27 5.95 10.39 -6.95
N GLU A 28 7.26 10.17 -6.90
CA GLU A 28 8.06 9.66 -8.02
C GLU A 28 7.56 8.31 -8.51
N ARG A 29 7.32 7.36 -7.59
CA ARG A 29 6.84 6.03 -7.97
C ARG A 29 5.45 6.07 -8.64
N ARG A 30 4.58 7.00 -8.25
CA ARG A 30 3.28 7.17 -8.92
C ARG A 30 3.43 7.70 -10.34
N LYS A 31 4.31 8.67 -10.56
CA LYS A 31 4.61 9.19 -11.90
C LYS A 31 5.16 8.09 -12.81
N GLN A 32 6.13 7.32 -12.32
CA GLN A 32 6.67 6.17 -13.06
C GLN A 32 5.58 5.17 -13.46
N ILE A 33 4.64 4.88 -12.55
CA ILE A 33 3.55 3.95 -12.84
C ILE A 33 2.62 4.51 -13.93
N GLN A 34 2.35 5.82 -13.91
CA GLN A 34 1.51 6.48 -14.93
C GLN A 34 2.18 6.50 -16.30
N GLU A 35 3.50 6.54 -16.36
CA GLU A 35 4.28 6.55 -17.60
C GLU A 35 4.38 5.16 -18.25
N TYR A 36 4.07 4.07 -17.53
CA TYR A 36 4.14 2.72 -18.10
C TYR A 36 3.06 2.45 -19.14
N THR A 37 3.47 1.83 -20.24
CA THR A 37 2.56 1.20 -21.20
C THR A 37 1.95 -0.09 -20.62
N LEU A 38 0.86 -0.57 -21.21
CA LEU A 38 0.14 -1.78 -20.75
C LEU A 38 1.08 -3.00 -20.62
N GLY A 39 1.95 -3.21 -21.63
CA GLY A 39 2.92 -4.31 -21.63
C GLY A 39 4.00 -4.18 -20.55
N GLU A 40 4.51 -2.97 -20.32
CA GLU A 40 5.51 -2.70 -19.28
C GLU A 40 4.90 -2.85 -17.89
N ALA A 41 3.69 -2.35 -17.67
CA ALA A 41 2.98 -2.47 -16.41
C ALA A 41 2.73 -3.95 -16.04
N GLN A 42 2.37 -4.79 -17.02
CA GLN A 42 2.21 -6.23 -16.81
C GLN A 42 3.54 -6.94 -16.51
N LYS A 43 4.64 -6.54 -17.15
CA LYS A 43 5.96 -7.08 -16.87
C LYS A 43 6.42 -6.74 -15.45
N GLU A 44 6.33 -5.46 -15.07
CA GLU A 44 6.65 -4.99 -13.71
C GLU A 44 5.78 -5.68 -12.66
N LEU A 45 4.50 -5.93 -12.96
CA LEU A 45 3.59 -6.65 -12.07
C LEU A 45 4.08 -8.09 -11.80
N LYS A 46 4.56 -8.80 -12.84
CA LYS A 46 5.14 -10.15 -12.69
C LYS A 46 6.39 -10.11 -11.80
N GLU A 47 7.26 -9.13 -12.02
CA GLU A 47 8.49 -8.94 -11.23
C GLU A 47 8.18 -8.65 -9.75
N LEU A 48 7.23 -7.77 -9.46
CA LEU A 48 6.84 -7.47 -8.07
C LEU A 48 6.16 -8.65 -7.37
N ARG A 49 5.39 -9.48 -8.10
CA ARG A 49 4.81 -10.72 -7.56
C ARG A 49 5.90 -11.74 -7.20
N LEU A 50 6.90 -11.90 -8.06
CA LEU A 50 8.05 -12.77 -7.79
C LEU A 50 8.86 -12.25 -6.60
N LYS A 51 9.06 -10.94 -6.51
CA LYS A 51 9.69 -10.30 -5.35
C LYS A 51 8.91 -10.57 -4.05
N LEU A 52 7.58 -10.47 -4.08
CA LEU A 52 6.74 -10.82 -2.91
C LEU A 52 6.90 -12.28 -2.51
N PHE A 53 6.96 -13.20 -3.47
CA PHE A 53 7.18 -14.61 -3.21
C PHE A 53 8.53 -14.84 -2.50
N ASN A 54 9.60 -14.28 -3.03
CA ASN A 54 10.94 -14.39 -2.43
C ASN A 54 10.98 -13.79 -1.02
N LEU A 55 10.36 -12.62 -0.82
CA LEU A 55 10.26 -12.01 0.50
C LEU A 55 9.51 -12.91 1.48
N ARG A 56 8.40 -13.56 1.05
CA ARG A 56 7.67 -14.51 1.90
C ARG A 56 8.53 -15.72 2.26
N LEU A 57 9.31 -16.26 1.34
CA LEU A 57 10.25 -17.35 1.63
C LEU A 57 11.31 -16.92 2.65
N GLN A 58 11.90 -15.74 2.48
CA GLN A 58 12.87 -15.18 3.44
C GLN A 58 12.22 -14.97 4.82
N GLN A 59 10.94 -14.58 4.87
CA GLN A 59 10.22 -14.39 6.13
C GLN A 59 10.05 -15.71 6.88
N GLN A 60 9.73 -16.80 6.17
CA GLN A 60 9.64 -18.12 6.78
C GLN A 60 10.99 -18.59 7.36
N ARG A 61 12.11 -18.19 6.75
CA ARG A 61 13.46 -18.47 7.23
C ARG A 61 13.92 -17.56 8.39
N GLY A 62 13.14 -16.53 8.72
CA GLY A 62 13.53 -15.52 9.72
C GLY A 62 14.59 -14.52 9.24
N GLU A 63 14.90 -14.49 7.94
CA GLU A 63 15.96 -13.65 7.37
C GLU A 63 15.50 -12.20 7.08
N VAL A 64 14.20 -11.91 7.18
CA VAL A 64 13.67 -10.59 6.82
C VAL A 64 13.87 -9.59 7.94
N LYS A 65 14.80 -8.65 7.71
CA LYS A 65 15.07 -7.53 8.63
C LYS A 65 14.06 -6.38 8.50
N ASN A 66 13.47 -6.16 7.32
CA ASN A 66 12.64 -4.99 7.02
C ASN A 66 11.21 -5.35 6.59
N ASN A 67 10.31 -5.49 7.56
CA ASN A 67 8.90 -5.83 7.30
C ASN A 67 8.13 -4.75 6.51
N ARG A 68 8.60 -3.50 6.54
CA ARG A 68 8.01 -2.40 5.77
C ARG A 68 8.03 -2.65 4.25
N VAL A 69 9.01 -3.43 3.77
CA VAL A 69 9.14 -3.76 2.34
C VAL A 69 7.90 -4.54 1.86
N PHE A 70 7.34 -5.45 2.66
CA PHE A 70 6.10 -6.14 2.28
C PHE A 70 4.93 -5.20 2.05
N ALA A 71 4.73 -4.26 2.97
CA ALA A 71 3.64 -3.29 2.85
C ALA A 71 3.84 -2.37 1.64
N GLN A 72 5.08 -1.98 1.35
CA GLN A 72 5.40 -1.17 0.19
C GLN A 72 5.16 -1.95 -1.11
N THR A 73 5.73 -3.15 -1.25
CA THR A 73 5.60 -3.96 -2.47
C THR A 73 4.13 -4.33 -2.74
N ARG A 74 3.32 -4.64 -1.70
CA ARG A 74 1.87 -4.86 -1.87
C ARG A 74 1.14 -3.62 -2.40
N LYS A 75 1.47 -2.44 -1.88
CA LYS A 75 0.88 -1.18 -2.36
C LYS A 75 1.33 -0.86 -3.78
N ASP A 76 2.56 -1.18 -4.15
CA ASP A 76 3.06 -0.97 -5.50
C ASP A 76 2.34 -1.90 -6.50
N VAL A 77 2.14 -3.18 -6.15
CA VAL A 77 1.30 -4.12 -6.92
C VAL A 77 -0.12 -3.59 -7.11
N ALA A 78 -0.77 -3.11 -6.04
CA ALA A 78 -2.12 -2.57 -6.12
C ALA A 78 -2.22 -1.34 -7.05
N ARG A 79 -1.19 -0.48 -7.07
CA ARG A 79 -1.14 0.68 -7.97
C ARG A 79 -0.97 0.27 -9.42
N LEU A 80 -0.11 -0.71 -9.72
CA LEU A 80 0.03 -1.22 -11.09
C LEU A 80 -1.25 -1.86 -11.58
N LEU A 81 -1.92 -2.66 -10.75
CA LEU A 81 -3.22 -3.26 -11.11
C LEU A 81 -4.27 -2.18 -11.41
N HIS A 82 -4.30 -1.10 -10.62
CA HIS A 82 -5.20 0.01 -10.88
C HIS A 82 -4.87 0.73 -12.20
N HIS A 83 -3.59 0.97 -12.49
CA HIS A 83 -3.16 1.58 -13.75
C HIS A 83 -3.51 0.71 -14.96
N ILE A 84 -3.28 -0.61 -14.86
CA ILE A 84 -3.69 -1.57 -15.90
C ILE A 84 -5.20 -1.52 -16.11
N ALA A 85 -6.00 -1.51 -15.03
CA ALA A 85 -7.46 -1.43 -15.14
C ALA A 85 -7.92 -0.12 -15.80
N ILE A 86 -7.20 0.99 -15.59
CA ILE A 86 -7.47 2.26 -16.30
C ILE A 86 -7.18 2.10 -17.79
N LEU A 87 -5.99 1.61 -18.15
CA LEU A 87 -5.58 1.41 -19.54
C LEU A 87 -6.44 0.39 -20.30
N GLU A 88 -7.03 -0.59 -19.62
CA GLU A 88 -7.97 -1.56 -20.19
C GLU A 88 -9.39 -0.99 -20.38
N SER A 89 -9.71 0.10 -19.67
CA SER A 89 -11.01 0.79 -19.76
C SER A 89 -11.03 1.96 -20.75
N GLU A 90 -9.87 2.35 -21.26
CA GLU A 90 -9.67 3.32 -22.35
C GLU A 90 -9.79 2.65 -23.73
#